data_AF-A0A494G8C0-F1
#
_entry.id   AF-A0A494G8C0-F1
#
_cell.length_a   1.000
_cell.length_b   1.000
_cell.length_c   1.000
_cell.angle_alpha   90.00
_cell.angle_beta   90.00
_cell.angle_gamma   90.00
#
_symmetry.space_group_name_H-M   'P 1'
#
loop_
_entity.id
_entity.type
_entity.pdbx_description
1 polymer ?
#
loop_
_entity_poly.entity_id
_entity_poly.type
_entity_poly.pdbx_seq_one_letter_code
_entity_poly.pdbx_strand_id
1 'polypeptide(L)'
;MLLTLDEKDLRRIIKGEDLFRRINRYRLLDEIQNKLDFVLALTVENFLECRLKTLMFNTCMAKSIHHARMLIRQRYIRVGRQVGASRLQKHIHFSLTSLFGGGCPGRVKRKNQKSAAKKAAEPKQ
;
A
#
# COMPACT_ATOMS: atom_id res chain seq x y z
N MET A 1 -17.69 24.06 -12.87
CA MET A 1 -17.74 22.66 -13.35
C MET A 1 -16.84 22.56 -14.57
N LEU A 2 -16.01 21.53 -14.73
CA LEU A 2 -15.21 21.36 -15.96
C LEU A 2 -16.06 20.93 -17.15
N LEU A 3 -17.10 20.13 -16.88
CA LEU A 3 -18.03 19.60 -17.88
C LEU A 3 -19.02 20.64 -18.42
N THR A 4 -19.17 21.78 -17.75
CA THR A 4 -20.03 22.88 -18.23
C THR A 4 -19.32 23.79 -19.24
N LEU A 5 -18.01 23.63 -19.42
CA LEU A 5 -17.23 24.38 -20.40
C LEU A 5 -17.20 23.62 -21.73
N ASP A 6 -17.02 24.34 -22.83
CA ASP A 6 -16.88 23.73 -24.15
C ASP A 6 -15.68 22.75 -24.20
N GLU A 7 -15.77 21.74 -25.05
CA GLU A 7 -14.74 20.70 -25.16
C GLU A 7 -13.37 21.27 -25.54
N LYS A 8 -13.34 22.36 -26.30
CA LYS A 8 -12.11 23.00 -26.78
C LYS A 8 -11.60 24.12 -25.87
N ASP A 9 -12.28 24.41 -24.76
CA ASP A 9 -11.83 25.43 -23.81
C ASP A 9 -10.49 25.02 -23.18
N LEU A 10 -9.51 25.91 -23.26
CA LEU A 10 -8.16 25.71 -22.72
C LEU A 10 -8.19 25.35 -21.22
N ARG A 11 -9.12 25.93 -20.45
CA ARG A 11 -9.27 25.64 -19.01
C ARG A 11 -9.73 24.20 -18.78
N ARG A 12 -10.61 23.67 -19.63
CA ARG A 12 -11.10 22.29 -19.54
C ARG A 12 -9.98 21.31 -19.89
N ILE A 13 -9.21 21.59 -20.93
CA ILE A 13 -8.10 20.75 -21.37
C ILE A 13 -7.00 20.69 -20.29
N ILE A 14 -6.50 21.83 -19.83
CA ILE A 14 -5.37 21.88 -18.89
C ILE A 14 -5.75 21.28 -17.53
N LYS A 15 -6.88 21.72 -16.96
CA LYS A 15 -7.32 21.22 -15.65
C LYS A 15 -7.79 19.77 -15.73
N GLY A 16 -8.37 19.35 -16.86
CA GLY A 16 -8.77 17.97 -17.11
C GLY A 16 -7.57 17.06 -17.15
N GLU A 17 -6.53 17.43 -17.91
CA GLU A 17 -5.30 16.66 -18.00
C GLU A 17 -4.54 16.58 -16.66
N ASP A 18 -4.48 17.67 -15.89
CA ASP A 18 -3.91 17.63 -14.53
C ASP A 18 -4.72 16.71 -13.60
N LEU A 19 -6.05 16.74 -13.68
CA LEU A 19 -6.92 15.84 -12.93
C LEU A 19 -6.65 14.38 -13.30
N PHE A 20 -6.59 14.04 -14.58
CA PHE A 20 -6.29 12.68 -15.04
C PHE A 20 -4.89 12.22 -14.59
N ARG A 21 -3.88 13.09 -14.65
CA ARG A 21 -2.53 12.78 -14.13
C ARG A 21 -2.54 12.39 -12.65
N ARG A 22 -3.37 13.05 -11.83
CA ARG A 22 -3.52 12.72 -10.40
C ARG A 22 -4.26 11.40 -10.22
N ILE A 23 -5.38 11.19 -10.92
CA ILE A 23 -6.22 9.98 -10.80
C ILE A 23 -5.45 8.74 -11.27
N ASN A 24 -4.73 8.84 -12.40
CA ASN A 24 -3.94 7.73 -12.94
C ASN A 24 -2.76 7.38 -12.02
N ARG A 25 -2.19 8.36 -11.30
CA ARG A 25 -1.20 8.10 -10.25
C ARG A 25 -1.75 7.26 -9.09
N TYR A 26 -3.02 7.46 -8.75
CA TYR A 26 -3.71 6.64 -7.74
C TYR A 26 -4.26 5.33 -8.29
N ARG A 27 -4.20 5.10 -9.61
CA ARG A 27 -4.73 3.91 -10.32
C ARG A 27 -6.23 3.69 -10.11
N LEU A 28 -6.98 4.78 -10.01
CA LEU A 28 -8.44 4.74 -9.85
C LEU A 28 -9.18 4.51 -11.17
N LEU A 29 -8.56 4.89 -12.29
CA LEU A 29 -9.07 4.68 -13.64
C LEU A 29 -7.99 3.99 -14.48
N ASP A 30 -8.43 3.25 -15.50
CA ASP A 30 -7.55 2.67 -16.51
C ASP A 30 -7.24 3.70 -17.62
N GLU A 31 -6.12 3.54 -18.32
CA GLU A 31 -5.64 4.51 -19.32
C GLU A 31 -6.61 4.66 -20.51
N ILE A 32 -7.43 3.64 -20.75
CA ILE A 32 -8.45 3.59 -21.79
C ILE A 32 -9.67 4.46 -21.41
N GLN A 33 -9.84 4.80 -20.12
CA GLN A 33 -11.00 5.50 -19.56
C GLN A 33 -10.70 6.96 -19.17
N ASN A 34 -9.83 7.64 -19.91
CA ASN A 34 -9.48 9.05 -19.67
C ASN A 34 -10.58 10.03 -20.16
N LYS A 35 -11.84 9.84 -19.74
CA LYS A 35 -12.95 10.78 -19.93
C LYS A 35 -13.47 11.30 -18.60
N LEU A 36 -13.95 12.54 -18.59
CA LEU A 36 -14.41 13.20 -17.36
C LEU A 36 -15.64 12.52 -16.76
N ASP A 37 -16.44 11.84 -17.59
CA ASP A 37 -17.64 11.12 -17.16
C ASP A 37 -17.30 9.94 -16.24
N PHE A 38 -16.19 9.24 -16.49
CA PHE A 38 -15.73 8.15 -15.63
C PHE A 38 -15.26 8.64 -14.26
N VAL A 39 -14.75 9.88 -14.18
CA VAL A 39 -14.37 10.49 -12.90
C VAL A 39 -15.60 10.74 -12.03
N LEU A 40 -16.73 11.14 -12.64
CA LEU A 40 -18.00 11.32 -11.92
C LEU A 40 -18.60 10.00 -11.45
N ALA A 41 -18.37 8.91 -12.19
CA ALA A 41 -18.85 7.58 -11.85
C ALA A 41 -18.00 6.86 -10.77
N LEU A 42 -16.94 7.50 -10.23
CA LEU A 42 -16.11 6.90 -9.20
C LEU A 42 -16.89 6.66 -7.91
N THR A 43 -16.87 5.42 -7.43
CA THR A 43 -17.47 5.02 -6.15
C THR A 43 -16.44 5.07 -5.02
N VAL A 44 -16.92 5.05 -3.77
CA VAL A 44 -16.05 5.01 -2.58
C VAL A 44 -15.21 3.73 -2.53
N GLU A 45 -15.72 2.64 -3.08
CA GLU A 45 -15.07 1.33 -3.10
C GLU A 45 -13.75 1.39 -3.89
N ASN A 46 -13.73 2.06 -5.03
CA ASN A 46 -12.53 2.28 -5.85
C ASN A 46 -11.38 2.92 -5.02
N PHE A 47 -11.72 3.85 -4.14
CA PHE A 47 -10.75 4.48 -3.24
C PHE A 47 -10.30 3.55 -2.11
N LEU A 48 -11.20 2.71 -1.58
CA LEU A 48 -10.89 1.76 -0.51
C LEU A 48 -9.95 0.64 -0.99
N GLU A 49 -10.09 0.21 -2.24
CA GLU A 49 -9.22 -0.80 -2.87
C GLU A 49 -7.79 -0.31 -3.06
N CYS A 50 -7.61 0.98 -3.37
CA CYS A 50 -6.29 1.58 -3.56
C CYS A 50 -5.51 1.81 -2.25
N ARG A 51 -6.11 1.57 -1.08
CA ARG A 51 -5.43 1.75 0.22
C ARG A 51 -4.39 0.66 0.44
N LEU A 52 -3.22 1.05 0.95
CA LEU A 52 -2.12 0.10 1.25
C LEU A 52 -2.56 -1.10 2.11
N LYS A 53 -3.47 -0.89 3.06
CA LYS A 53 -4.01 -1.97 3.91
C LYS A 53 -4.77 -3.02 3.10
N THR A 54 -5.61 -2.59 2.17
CA THR A 54 -6.41 -3.45 1.30
C THR A 54 -5.53 -4.09 0.24
N LEU A 55 -4.62 -3.31 -0.36
CA LEU A 55 -3.62 -3.81 -1.31
C LEU A 55 -2.80 -4.96 -0.72
N MET A 56 -2.30 -4.82 0.52
CA MET A 56 -1.55 -5.88 1.19
C MET A 56 -2.38 -7.14 1.48
N PHE A 57 -3.67 -6.97 1.76
CA PHE A 57 -4.58 -8.09 1.95
C PHE A 57 -4.81 -8.83 0.63
N ASN A 58 -5.08 -8.10 -0.45
CA ASN A 58 -5.29 -8.65 -1.78
C ASN A 58 -4.02 -9.32 -2.36
N THR A 59 -2.83 -8.85 -1.99
CA THR A 59 -1.53 -9.42 -2.40
C THR A 59 -1.10 -10.58 -1.47
N CYS A 60 -1.98 -11.07 -0.60
CA CYS A 60 -1.75 -12.18 0.34
C CYS A 60 -0.56 -12.00 1.32
N MET A 61 -0.05 -10.79 1.50
CA MET A 61 1.05 -10.51 2.46
C MET A 61 0.56 -10.46 3.92
N ALA A 62 -0.74 -10.22 4.12
CA ALA A 62 -1.35 -10.10 5.42
C ALA A 62 -2.56 -11.05 5.53
N LYS A 63 -2.72 -11.69 6.69
CA LYS A 63 -3.85 -12.60 6.96
C LYS A 63 -5.20 -11.88 7.04
N SER A 64 -5.21 -10.59 7.36
CA SER A 64 -6.42 -9.76 7.47
C SER A 64 -6.10 -8.27 7.33
N ILE A 65 -7.13 -7.46 7.11
CA ILE A 65 -7.00 -5.98 7.04
C ILE A 65 -6.48 -5.40 8.38
N HIS A 66 -6.84 -6.02 9.50
CA HIS A 66 -6.34 -5.65 10.83
C HIS A 66 -4.87 -6.01 10.99
N HIS A 67 -4.46 -7.19 10.48
CA HIS A 67 -3.06 -7.59 10.45
C HIS A 67 -2.22 -6.64 9.58
N ALA A 68 -2.72 -6.28 8.39
CA ALA A 68 -2.08 -5.29 7.53
C ALA A 68 -1.89 -3.94 8.25
N ARG A 69 -2.89 -3.49 9.02
CA ARG A 69 -2.78 -2.29 9.87
C ARG A 69 -1.61 -2.38 10.85
N MET A 70 -1.47 -3.51 11.54
CA MET A 70 -0.44 -3.71 12.54
C MET A 70 0.95 -3.71 11.92
N LEU A 71 1.13 -4.41 10.80
CA LEU A 71 2.41 -4.43 10.08
C LEU A 71 2.84 -3.04 9.60
N ILE A 72 1.91 -2.22 9.09
CA ILE A 72 2.20 -0.84 8.69
C ILE A 72 2.59 0.01 9.91
N ARG A 73 1.81 -0.06 11.00
CA ARG A 73 2.08 0.70 12.24
C ARG A 73 3.45 0.34 12.84
N GLN A 74 3.83 -0.92 12.76
CA GLN A 74 5.12 -1.43 13.26
C GLN A 74 6.29 -1.20 12.27
N ARG A 75 6.04 -0.56 11.11
CA ARG A 75 7.04 -0.28 10.08
C ARG A 75 7.69 -1.56 9.50
N TYR A 76 6.95 -2.64 9.40
CA TYR A 76 7.44 -3.91 8.83
C TYR A 76 7.32 -3.97 7.31
N ILE A 77 6.59 -3.06 6.68
CA ILE A 77 6.51 -2.95 5.23
C ILE A 77 7.30 -1.75 4.76
N ARG A 78 8.05 -1.96 3.68
CA ARG A 78 8.59 -0.91 2.85
C ARG A 78 7.79 -0.82 1.57
N VAL A 79 7.52 0.40 1.12
CA VAL A 79 7.02 0.68 -0.22
C VAL A 79 8.19 1.30 -0.96
N GLY A 80 8.69 0.64 -1.99
CA GLY A 80 9.77 1.20 -2.81
C GLY A 80 9.35 2.52 -3.46
N ARG A 81 10.24 3.51 -3.51
CA ARG A 81 10.01 4.76 -4.25
C ARG A 81 10.41 4.54 -5.70
N GLN A 82 9.44 4.25 -6.57
CA GLN A 82 9.64 4.39 -8.01
C GLN A 82 9.09 5.74 -8.46
N VAL A 83 9.84 6.42 -9.32
CA VAL A 83 9.49 7.73 -9.91
C VAL A 83 8.52 7.59 -11.10
N GLY A 84 8.13 6.36 -11.47
CA GLY A 84 7.11 6.07 -12.49
C GLY A 84 5.77 5.69 -11.86
N ALA A 85 4.68 6.26 -12.36
CA ALA A 85 3.31 6.13 -11.84
C ALA A 85 2.71 4.70 -11.87
N SER A 86 3.43 3.71 -12.42
CA SER A 86 2.94 2.36 -12.60
C SER A 86 3.43 1.42 -11.49
N ARG A 87 2.51 1.09 -10.58
CA ARG A 87 2.44 -0.16 -9.77
C ARG A 87 3.09 -0.13 -8.38
N LEU A 88 2.56 0.69 -7.48
CA LEU A 88 2.74 0.55 -6.02
C LEU A 88 2.60 -0.90 -5.53
N GLN A 89 1.68 -1.68 -6.12
CA GLN A 89 1.44 -3.10 -5.78
C GLN A 89 2.67 -4.01 -5.94
N LYS A 90 3.53 -3.77 -6.95
CA LYS A 90 4.67 -4.66 -7.22
C LYS A 90 5.85 -4.46 -6.27
N HIS A 91 5.87 -3.37 -5.52
CA HIS A 91 7.00 -2.97 -4.67
C HIS A 91 6.66 -2.95 -3.18
N ILE A 92 5.59 -3.65 -2.80
CA ILE A 92 5.25 -3.89 -1.41
C ILE A 92 6.05 -5.10 -0.95
N HIS A 93 7.05 -4.86 -0.10
CA HIS A 93 7.86 -5.93 0.47
C HIS A 93 8.02 -5.73 1.98
N PHE A 94 8.36 -6.81 2.69
CA PHE A 94 8.81 -6.67 4.06
C PHE A 94 10.09 -5.85 4.13
N SER A 95 10.25 -5.02 5.16
CA SER A 95 11.47 -4.25 5.39
C SER A 95 12.61 -5.20 5.73
N LEU A 96 13.82 -4.96 5.19
CA LEU A 96 15.02 -5.75 5.49
C LEU A 96 15.36 -5.75 6.99
N THR A 97 15.00 -4.68 7.70
CA THR A 97 15.24 -4.53 9.13
C THR A 97 14.18 -5.21 10.00
N SER A 98 13.06 -5.63 9.40
CA SER A 98 11.95 -6.25 10.12
C SER A 98 12.18 -7.75 10.34
N LEU A 99 11.49 -8.30 11.35
CA LEU A 99 11.54 -9.74 11.66
C LEU A 99 11.21 -10.62 10.44
N PHE A 100 10.27 -10.20 9.60
CA PHE A 100 9.85 -10.96 8.41
C PHE A 100 10.77 -10.75 7.21
N GLY A 101 11.61 -9.71 7.21
CA GLY A 101 12.55 -9.42 6.13
C GLY A 101 14.00 -9.80 6.45
N GLY A 102 14.23 -10.65 7.45
CA GLY A 102 15.57 -11.14 7.83
C GLY A 102 16.30 -10.27 8.85
N GLY A 103 15.64 -9.29 9.44
CA GLY A 103 16.20 -8.44 10.48
C GLY A 103 16.36 -9.14 11.84
N CYS A 104 17.10 -8.48 12.73
CA CYS A 104 17.32 -8.94 14.10
C CYS A 104 15.99 -9.22 14.83
N PRO A 105 15.86 -10.36 15.56
CA PRO A 105 14.65 -10.66 16.29
C PRO A 105 14.38 -9.60 17.38
N GLY A 106 13.11 -9.23 17.56
CA GLY A 106 12.71 -8.20 18.52
C GLY A 106 12.93 -8.58 20.00
N ARG A 107 12.79 -7.60 20.89
CA ARG A 107 13.04 -7.74 22.34
C ARG A 107 12.35 -8.95 22.97
N VAL A 108 11.06 -9.15 22.69
CA VAL A 108 10.27 -10.26 23.26
C VAL A 108 10.81 -11.62 22.78
N LYS A 109 11.07 -11.77 21.48
CA LYS A 109 11.63 -13.01 20.93
C LYS A 109 13.02 -13.31 21.51
N ARG A 110 13.88 -12.30 21.65
CA ARG A 110 15.19 -12.42 22.32
C ARG A 110 15.07 -12.81 23.79
N LYS A 111 14.14 -12.22 24.55
CA LYS A 111 13.89 -12.58 25.96
C LYS A 111 13.46 -14.04 26.08
N ASN A 112 12.54 -14.49 25.23
CA ASN A 112 12.03 -15.86 25.24
C ASN A 112 13.11 -16.88 24.87
N GLN A 113 13.96 -16.57 23.88
CA GLN A 113 15.12 -17.41 23.52
C GLN A 113 16.10 -17.55 24.69
N LYS A 114 16.41 -16.44 25.39
CA LYS A 114 17.27 -16.49 26.59
C LYS A 114 16.66 -17.35 27.70
N SER A 115 15.37 -17.20 27.98
CA SER A 115 14.69 -18.03 28.99
C SER A 115 14.64 -19.50 28.60
N ALA A 116 14.46 -19.81 27.31
CA ALA A 116 14.44 -21.18 26.80
C ALA A 116 15.83 -21.83 26.90
N ALA A 117 16.88 -21.09 26.53
CA ALA A 117 18.26 -21.55 26.68
C ALA A 117 18.62 -21.82 28.15
N LYS A 118 18.18 -20.97 29.08
CA LYS A 118 18.38 -21.19 30.53
C LYS A 118 17.67 -22.47 31.01
N LYS A 119 16.40 -22.67 30.62
CA LYS A 119 15.65 -23.89 30.97
C LYS A 119 16.25 -25.16 30.38
N ALA A 120 16.86 -25.09 29.20
CA ALA A 120 17.52 -26.23 28.57
C ALA A 120 18.88 -26.57 29.21
N ALA A 121 19.51 -25.61 29.90
CA ALA A 121 20.79 -25.78 30.59
C ALA A 121 20.64 -26.29 32.04
N GLU A 122 19.43 -26.25 32.62
CA GLU A 122 19.16 -26.88 33.90
C GLU A 122 19.01 -28.41 33.68
N PRO A 123 19.84 -29.26 34.32
CA PRO A 123 19.73 -30.71 34.17
C PRO A 123 18.36 -31.15 34.71
N LYS A 124 17.64 -31.94 33.92
CA LYS A 124 16.40 -32.59 34.38
C LYS A 124 16.78 -33.50 35.55
N GLN A 125 16.34 -33.13 36.75
CA GLN A 125 16.26 -34.02 37.90
C GLN A 125 15.21 -35.10 37.65
#